data_AF-A0A7G2JLD1-F1
#
_entry.id   AF-A0A7G2JLD1-F1
#
_cell.length_a   1.000
_cell.length_b   1.000
_cell.length_c   1.000
_cell.angle_alpha   90.00
_cell.angle_beta   90.00
_cell.angle_gamma   90.00
#
_symmetry.space_group_name_H-M   'P 1'
#
loop_
_entity.id
_entity.type
_entity.pdbx_description
1 polymer ?
#
loop_
_entity_poly.entity_id
_entity_poly.type
_entity_poly.pdbx_seq_one_letter_code
_entity_poly.pdbx_strand_id
1 'polypeptide(L)'
;MYPVDLHMHTVASTHAYSTLHDYIVEAQQKGIKLFAITDHGPDMADAPHYWHFMNMHVWPRLVDGVGILRGIEANIKNLQGDIDCTGPMLDKIDVIIAGFHEPVFAPQDKAANTEAMIAAMAQGDVHIISHPGNPRYPIDIAAVAAAAAKYEVALELNNSSFTHSRKGSEDNCRAIAAAVRDAGGWLALGSDSHIAFSLGGFEHCERIIAEVAFPQERILNVSPRRLLDFLERRGKPAIAELADL
;
A
#
# COMPACT_ATOMS: atom_id res chain seq x y z
N MET A 1 -12.18 1.01 13.74
CA MET A 1 -12.28 -0.27 12.99
C MET A 1 -12.46 0.03 11.51
N TYR A 2 -11.45 -0.36 10.73
CA TYR A 2 -11.40 -0.19 9.28
C TYR A 2 -11.61 -1.55 8.61
N PRO A 3 -12.68 -1.76 7.82
CA PRO A 3 -12.97 -3.06 7.21
C PRO A 3 -12.17 -3.33 5.92
N VAL A 4 -11.09 -2.59 5.69
CA VAL A 4 -10.26 -2.67 4.49
C VAL A 4 -8.79 -2.73 4.89
N ASP A 5 -8.03 -3.66 4.30
CA ASP A 5 -6.58 -3.74 4.46
C ASP A 5 -5.90 -3.87 3.09
N LEU A 6 -4.92 -3.01 2.84
CA LEU A 6 -4.41 -2.75 1.49
C LEU A 6 -3.01 -3.29 1.25
N HIS A 7 -2.34 -3.82 2.28
CA HIS A 7 -0.94 -4.22 2.16
C HIS A 7 -0.64 -5.50 2.93
N MET A 8 -0.39 -6.59 2.20
CA MET A 8 0.00 -7.88 2.75
C MET A 8 0.65 -8.80 1.70
N HIS A 9 1.37 -9.81 2.19
CA HIS A 9 2.24 -10.69 1.40
C HIS A 9 1.88 -12.16 1.62
N THR A 10 2.12 -12.97 0.60
CA THR A 10 1.86 -14.41 0.57
C THR A 10 3.16 -15.21 0.47
N VAL A 11 3.04 -16.54 0.55
CA VAL A 11 4.14 -17.50 0.29
C VAL A 11 4.80 -17.37 -1.10
N ALA A 12 4.34 -16.46 -1.96
CA ALA A 12 5.03 -16.04 -3.18
C ALA A 12 6.43 -15.46 -2.87
N SER A 13 6.61 -14.88 -1.68
CA SER A 13 7.91 -14.63 -1.06
C SER A 13 8.15 -15.56 0.11
N THR A 14 9.34 -16.15 0.24
CA THR A 14 9.61 -17.16 1.28
C THR A 14 9.71 -16.58 2.70
N HIS A 15 9.85 -15.26 2.84
CA HIS A 15 9.74 -14.56 4.11
C HIS A 15 8.30 -14.19 4.52
N ALA A 16 7.30 -14.57 3.73
CA ALA A 16 5.88 -14.54 4.11
C ALA A 16 5.29 -15.96 4.13
N TYR A 17 4.27 -16.18 4.95
CA TYR A 17 3.90 -17.52 5.43
C TYR A 17 2.43 -17.88 5.24
N SER A 18 1.67 -17.04 4.53
CA SER A 18 0.23 -17.25 4.31
C SER A 18 -0.12 -17.34 2.83
N THR A 19 -1.18 -18.08 2.53
CA THR A 19 -1.75 -18.21 1.20
C THR A 19 -2.93 -17.25 1.02
N LEU A 20 -3.41 -17.08 -0.22
CA LEU A 20 -4.67 -16.37 -0.47
C LEU A 20 -5.84 -16.93 0.35
N HIS A 21 -5.91 -18.25 0.52
CA HIS A 21 -6.98 -18.88 1.31
C HIS A 21 -6.90 -18.51 2.79
N ASP A 22 -5.69 -18.45 3.35
CA ASP A 22 -5.50 -18.04 4.75
C ASP A 22 -6.01 -16.61 4.98
N TYR A 23 -5.73 -15.70 4.06
CA TYR A 23 -6.23 -14.32 4.14
C TYR A 23 -7.75 -14.24 4.00
N ILE A 24 -8.38 -15.02 3.12
CA ILE A 24 -9.85 -15.07 3.01
C ILE A 24 -10.47 -15.53 4.33
N VAL A 25 -9.95 -16.62 4.91
CA VAL A 25 -10.45 -17.17 6.18
C VAL A 25 -10.30 -16.16 7.31
N GLU A 26 -9.14 -15.53 7.43
CA GLU A 26 -8.89 -14.54 8.46
C GLU A 26 -9.76 -13.28 8.26
N ALA A 27 -9.95 -12.83 7.02
CA ALA A 27 -10.78 -11.68 6.70
C ALA A 27 -12.22 -11.88 7.19
N GLN A 28 -12.78 -13.07 6.99
CA GLN A 28 -14.10 -13.43 7.51
C GLN A 28 -14.14 -13.36 9.04
N GLN A 29 -13.14 -13.93 9.72
CA GLN A 29 -13.07 -13.95 11.18
C GLN A 29 -12.98 -12.55 11.79
N LYS A 30 -12.26 -11.64 11.12
CA LYS A 30 -12.04 -10.25 11.57
C LYS A 30 -13.06 -9.25 11.03
N GLY A 31 -13.99 -9.69 10.18
CA GLY A 31 -14.97 -8.81 9.56
C GLY A 31 -14.39 -7.83 8.52
N ILE A 32 -13.21 -8.13 7.96
CA ILE A 32 -12.66 -7.42 6.81
C ILE A 32 -13.53 -7.71 5.59
N LYS A 33 -13.92 -6.65 4.88
CA LYS A 33 -14.83 -6.70 3.73
C LYS A 33 -14.12 -6.62 2.40
N LEU A 34 -12.94 -6.01 2.37
CA LEU A 34 -12.11 -5.88 1.17
C LEU A 34 -10.64 -5.95 1.58
N PHE A 35 -9.84 -6.74 0.89
CA PHE A 35 -8.39 -6.71 1.07
C PHE A 35 -7.65 -6.77 -0.26
N ALA A 36 -6.38 -6.36 -0.27
CA ALA A 36 -5.48 -6.50 -1.40
C ALA A 36 -4.29 -7.38 -1.04
N ILE A 37 -3.99 -8.38 -1.87
CA ILE A 37 -2.67 -9.03 -1.83
C ILE A 37 -1.70 -8.17 -2.65
N THR A 38 -0.59 -7.78 -2.05
CA THR A 38 0.41 -6.87 -2.64
C THR A 38 1.79 -7.47 -2.48
N ASP A 39 1.99 -8.67 -3.01
CA ASP A 39 3.30 -9.32 -3.02
C ASP A 39 4.37 -8.41 -3.66
N HIS A 40 5.62 -8.55 -3.21
CA HIS A 40 6.72 -7.69 -3.64
C HIS A 40 6.99 -7.79 -5.14
N GLY A 41 7.28 -6.65 -5.77
CA GLY A 41 7.61 -6.57 -7.19
C GLY A 41 8.82 -7.45 -7.58
N PRO A 42 8.85 -7.92 -8.84
CA PRO A 42 9.74 -8.99 -9.30
C PRO A 42 11.24 -8.65 -9.28
N ASP A 43 11.63 -7.39 -9.15
CA ASP A 43 13.04 -7.00 -9.07
C ASP A 43 13.63 -7.21 -7.65
N MET A 44 12.80 -7.37 -6.62
CA MET A 44 13.25 -7.57 -5.24
C MET A 44 13.77 -8.99 -4.99
N ALA A 45 14.78 -9.10 -4.12
CA ALA A 45 15.26 -10.40 -3.66
C ALA A 45 14.15 -11.16 -2.92
N ASP A 46 13.99 -12.46 -3.20
CA ASP A 46 12.90 -13.30 -2.68
C ASP A 46 11.49 -12.93 -3.18
N ALA A 47 11.38 -12.12 -4.24
CA ALA A 47 10.10 -11.81 -4.89
C ALA A 47 9.66 -12.90 -5.89
N PRO A 48 8.35 -13.02 -6.16
CA PRO A 48 7.85 -13.94 -7.16
C PRO A 48 8.19 -13.54 -8.59
N HIS A 49 8.12 -14.51 -9.50
CA HIS A 49 8.21 -14.27 -10.94
C HIS A 49 7.04 -13.38 -11.43
N TYR A 50 7.24 -12.50 -12.42
CA TYR A 50 6.21 -11.56 -12.90
C TYR A 50 4.89 -12.22 -13.37
N TRP A 51 4.93 -13.51 -13.75
CA TRP A 51 3.73 -14.31 -14.05
C TRP A 51 2.77 -14.43 -12.87
N HIS A 52 3.26 -14.34 -11.63
CA HIS A 52 2.44 -14.30 -10.43
C HIS A 52 1.38 -13.19 -10.54
N PHE A 53 1.83 -11.96 -10.83
CA PHE A 53 0.97 -10.78 -10.98
C PHE A 53 0.07 -10.88 -12.21
N MET A 54 0.63 -11.27 -13.37
CA MET A 54 -0.18 -11.43 -14.58
C MET A 54 -1.29 -12.46 -14.40
N ASN A 55 -1.02 -13.54 -13.67
CA ASN A 55 -1.98 -14.62 -13.49
C ASN A 55 -2.98 -14.37 -12.34
N MET A 56 -2.86 -13.29 -11.56
CA MET A 56 -3.88 -12.89 -10.59
C MET A 56 -5.26 -12.68 -11.22
N HIS A 57 -5.32 -12.45 -12.54
CA HIS A 57 -6.58 -12.27 -13.26
C HIS A 57 -7.55 -13.46 -13.16
N VAL A 58 -7.07 -14.64 -12.78
CA VAL A 58 -7.90 -15.84 -12.58
C VAL A 58 -8.56 -15.89 -11.19
N TRP A 59 -8.17 -15.00 -10.26
CA TRP A 59 -8.71 -15.00 -8.91
C TRP A 59 -10.19 -14.60 -8.90
N PRO A 60 -11.02 -15.21 -8.03
CA PRO A 60 -12.36 -14.70 -7.79
C PRO A 60 -12.29 -13.28 -7.22
N ARG A 61 -13.27 -12.43 -7.58
CA ARG A 61 -13.38 -11.08 -7.02
C ARG A 61 -13.97 -11.08 -5.61
N LEU A 62 -14.86 -12.03 -5.31
CA LEU A 62 -15.61 -12.12 -4.06
C LEU A 62 -15.65 -13.58 -3.61
N VAL A 63 -15.26 -13.86 -2.37
CA VAL A 63 -15.38 -15.18 -1.75
C VAL A 63 -16.01 -15.01 -0.38
N ASP A 64 -17.14 -15.68 -0.16
CA ASP A 64 -17.89 -15.64 1.11
C ASP A 64 -18.14 -14.22 1.67
N GLY A 65 -18.44 -13.27 0.77
CA GLY A 65 -18.70 -11.88 1.12
C GLY A 65 -17.45 -11.02 1.40
N VAL A 66 -16.25 -11.53 1.14
CA VAL A 66 -14.98 -10.81 1.23
C VAL A 66 -14.48 -10.48 -0.17
N GLY A 67 -14.32 -9.19 -0.47
CA GLY A 67 -13.76 -8.71 -1.73
C GLY A 67 -12.24 -8.85 -1.78
N ILE A 68 -11.71 -9.18 -2.96
CA ILE A 68 -10.30 -9.45 -3.19
C ILE A 68 -9.79 -8.55 -4.33
N LEU A 69 -8.87 -7.65 -3.98
CA LEU A 69 -8.11 -6.84 -4.92
C LEU A 69 -6.80 -7.54 -5.27
N ARG A 70 -6.43 -7.43 -6.54
CA ARG A 70 -5.19 -7.92 -7.12
C ARG A 70 -4.20 -6.78 -7.08
N GLY A 71 -3.14 -6.91 -6.29
CA GLY A 71 -2.22 -5.84 -6.00
C GLY A 71 -0.77 -6.22 -6.22
N ILE A 72 0.09 -5.22 -6.09
CA ILE A 72 1.54 -5.35 -6.08
C ILE A 72 2.11 -4.30 -5.15
N GLU A 73 3.11 -4.67 -4.35
CA GLU A 73 4.02 -3.70 -3.76
C GLU A 73 5.25 -3.60 -4.67
N ALA A 74 5.15 -2.71 -5.66
CA ALA A 74 6.20 -2.48 -6.63
C ALA A 74 7.40 -1.79 -5.98
N ASN A 75 8.58 -2.04 -6.51
CA ASN A 75 9.81 -1.40 -6.10
C ASN A 75 10.03 -0.14 -6.92
N ILE A 76 10.29 0.99 -6.27
CA ILE A 76 10.82 2.18 -6.94
C ILE A 76 12.27 1.89 -7.31
N LYS A 77 12.62 2.05 -8.58
CA LYS A 77 13.89 1.55 -9.15
C LYS A 77 14.98 2.61 -9.29
N ASN A 78 14.59 3.87 -9.51
CA ASN A 78 15.53 4.94 -9.83
C ASN A 78 14.94 6.33 -9.54
N LEU A 79 15.76 7.37 -9.79
CA LEU A 79 15.36 8.77 -9.61
C LEU A 79 14.29 9.23 -10.62
N GLN A 80 14.14 8.52 -11.74
CA GLN A 80 13.09 8.80 -12.74
C GLN A 80 11.71 8.28 -12.29
N GLY A 81 11.65 7.56 -11.16
CA GLY A 81 10.39 7.05 -10.62
C GLY A 81 9.90 5.78 -11.29
N ASP A 82 10.74 5.08 -12.06
CA ASP A 82 10.36 3.82 -12.67
C ASP A 82 10.05 2.78 -11.57
N ILE A 83 9.03 1.96 -11.80
CA ILE A 83 8.64 0.84 -10.94
C ILE A 83 8.77 -0.49 -11.67
N ASP A 84 8.86 -1.59 -10.95
CA ASP A 84 8.92 -2.95 -11.53
C ASP A 84 7.54 -3.58 -11.79
N CYS A 85 6.49 -2.75 -11.89
CA CYS A 85 5.20 -3.11 -12.47
C CYS A 85 5.12 -2.54 -13.89
N THR A 86 5.30 -3.36 -14.92
CA THR A 86 5.38 -2.89 -16.31
C THR A 86 4.54 -3.71 -17.27
N GLY A 87 4.22 -3.11 -18.41
CA GLY A 87 3.58 -3.79 -19.53
C GLY A 87 2.29 -4.52 -19.12
N PRO A 88 2.12 -5.80 -19.48
CA PRO A 88 0.89 -6.55 -19.20
C PRO A 88 0.51 -6.68 -17.73
N MET A 89 1.42 -6.42 -16.77
CA MET A 89 1.08 -6.43 -15.34
C MET A 89 0.10 -5.30 -15.00
N LEU A 90 0.31 -4.11 -15.57
CA LEU A 90 -0.52 -2.92 -15.30
C LEU A 90 -2.00 -3.17 -15.60
N ASP A 91 -2.29 -3.99 -16.62
CA ASP A 91 -3.64 -4.36 -17.05
C ASP A 91 -4.34 -5.36 -16.10
N LYS A 92 -3.58 -6.07 -15.25
CA LYS A 92 -4.09 -7.15 -14.40
C LYS A 92 -4.15 -6.80 -12.92
N ILE A 93 -3.54 -5.67 -12.55
CA ILE A 93 -3.46 -5.17 -11.18
C ILE A 93 -4.49 -4.07 -10.95
N ASP A 94 -5.25 -4.18 -9.87
CA ASP A 94 -6.23 -3.19 -9.45
C ASP A 94 -5.59 -2.07 -8.61
N VAL A 95 -4.66 -2.42 -7.72
CA VAL A 95 -3.97 -1.48 -6.83
C VAL A 95 -2.45 -1.63 -6.93
N ILE A 96 -1.78 -0.51 -7.19
CA ILE A 96 -0.32 -0.44 -7.28
C ILE A 96 0.19 0.36 -6.09
N ILE A 97 0.81 -0.36 -5.15
CA ILE A 97 1.62 0.23 -4.09
C ILE A 97 3.05 0.31 -4.62
N ALA A 98 3.79 1.37 -4.29
CA ALA A 98 5.21 1.47 -4.61
C ALA A 98 6.03 1.94 -3.40
N GLY A 99 7.18 1.31 -3.18
CA GLY A 99 8.02 1.61 -2.02
C GLY A 99 9.51 1.45 -2.28
N PHE A 100 10.32 1.84 -1.31
CA PHE A 100 11.76 1.61 -1.33
C PHE A 100 12.13 0.31 -0.62
N HIS A 101 12.84 -0.55 -1.36
CA HIS A 101 13.44 -1.77 -0.84
C HIS A 101 14.92 -1.81 -1.20
N GLU A 102 15.76 -2.05 -0.19
CA GLU A 102 17.22 -2.00 -0.29
C GLU A 102 17.82 -2.84 -1.42
N PRO A 103 17.31 -4.05 -1.75
CA PRO A 103 17.81 -4.84 -2.86
C PRO A 103 17.63 -4.20 -4.25
N VAL A 104 16.65 -3.30 -4.41
CA VAL A 104 16.33 -2.65 -5.70
C VAL A 104 16.80 -1.21 -5.73
N PHE A 105 16.57 -0.48 -4.66
CA PHE A 105 16.99 0.92 -4.50
C PHE A 105 17.65 1.08 -3.14
N ALA A 106 18.98 1.09 -3.14
CA ALA A 106 19.77 1.30 -1.93
C ALA A 106 19.47 2.69 -1.34
N PRO A 107 19.40 2.83 0.00
CA PRO A 107 19.25 4.13 0.66
C PRO A 107 20.17 5.21 0.09
N GLN A 108 19.60 6.32 -0.35
CA GLN A 108 20.34 7.49 -0.82
C GLN A 108 20.26 8.64 0.20
N ASP A 109 20.83 9.78 -0.14
CA ASP A 109 20.62 11.00 0.61
C ASP A 109 19.15 11.47 0.57
N LYS A 110 18.82 12.44 1.45
CA LYS A 110 17.45 12.95 1.59
C LYS A 110 16.90 13.51 0.28
N ALA A 111 17.72 14.18 -0.52
CA ALA A 111 17.26 14.80 -1.76
C ALA A 111 16.93 13.74 -2.81
N ALA A 112 17.82 12.77 -3.00
CA ALA A 112 17.65 11.66 -3.95
C ALA A 112 16.44 10.77 -3.61
N ASN A 113 16.26 10.40 -2.33
CA ASN A 113 15.08 9.62 -1.92
C ASN A 113 13.77 10.41 -2.18
N THR A 114 13.79 11.72 -1.90
CA THR A 114 12.63 12.61 -2.14
C THR A 114 12.31 12.71 -3.63
N GLU A 115 13.34 12.91 -4.47
CA GLU A 115 13.20 13.00 -5.92
C GLU A 115 12.59 11.73 -6.52
N ALA A 116 13.16 10.56 -6.19
CA ALA A 116 12.67 9.28 -6.69
C ALA A 116 11.20 9.01 -6.28
N MET A 117 10.85 9.27 -5.02
CA MET A 117 9.50 9.06 -4.52
C MET A 117 8.49 9.99 -5.20
N ILE A 118 8.83 11.28 -5.37
CA ILE A 118 7.97 12.23 -6.08
C ILE A 118 7.85 11.89 -7.56
N ALA A 119 8.94 11.47 -8.20
CA ALA A 119 8.93 11.03 -9.59
C ALA A 119 8.01 9.82 -9.79
N ALA A 120 8.06 8.82 -8.91
CA ALA A 120 7.18 7.65 -8.97
C ALA A 120 5.70 8.03 -8.90
N MET A 121 5.34 8.99 -8.05
CA MET A 121 3.97 9.53 -7.99
C MET A 121 3.60 10.27 -9.28
N ALA A 122 4.52 11.05 -9.84
CA ALA A 122 4.30 11.88 -11.02
C ALA A 122 4.13 11.08 -12.32
N GLN A 123 4.64 9.84 -12.38
CA GLN A 123 4.45 8.92 -13.52
C GLN A 123 2.96 8.54 -13.72
N GLY A 124 2.18 8.51 -12.63
CA GLY A 124 0.72 8.36 -12.67
C GLY A 124 0.18 6.95 -12.43
N ASP A 125 1.02 5.91 -12.46
CA ASP A 125 0.59 4.52 -12.24
C ASP A 125 0.41 4.15 -10.76
N VAL A 126 1.14 4.83 -9.85
CA VAL A 126 1.16 4.50 -8.42
C VAL A 126 -0.09 5.03 -7.70
N HIS A 127 -0.73 4.19 -6.89
CA HIS A 127 -1.91 4.54 -6.10
C HIS A 127 -1.55 4.88 -4.65
N ILE A 128 -0.56 4.16 -4.09
CA ILE A 128 -0.13 4.26 -2.69
C ILE A 128 1.40 4.23 -2.64
N ILE A 129 2.02 5.09 -1.83
CA ILE A 129 3.43 4.93 -1.43
C ILE A 129 3.51 4.16 -0.12
N SER A 130 4.18 3.01 -0.10
CA SER A 130 4.33 2.20 1.10
C SER A 130 5.40 2.73 2.06
N HIS A 131 5.12 2.58 3.36
CA HIS A 131 5.98 2.90 4.50
C HIS A 131 6.93 4.12 4.34
N PRO A 132 6.45 5.32 3.90
CA PRO A 132 7.29 6.48 3.67
C PRO A 132 7.97 7.03 4.94
N GLY A 133 7.55 6.55 6.12
CA GLY A 133 8.17 6.88 7.41
C GLY A 133 9.47 6.12 7.72
N ASN A 134 9.90 5.20 6.85
CA ASN A 134 11.09 4.39 7.06
C ASN A 134 12.35 5.27 7.27
N PRO A 135 12.99 5.25 8.46
CA PRO A 135 14.14 6.10 8.74
C PRO A 135 15.39 5.76 7.92
N ARG A 136 15.44 4.57 7.27
CA ARG A 136 16.53 4.25 6.33
C ARG A 136 16.49 5.11 5.07
N TYR A 137 15.32 5.62 4.68
CA TYR A 137 15.13 6.47 3.52
C TYR A 137 14.66 7.85 3.98
N PRO A 138 15.56 8.70 4.50
CA PRO A 138 15.16 10.05 4.89
C PRO A 138 14.58 10.78 3.66
N ILE A 139 13.45 11.45 3.85
CA ILE A 139 12.76 12.22 2.80
C ILE A 139 12.36 13.61 3.31
N ASP A 140 12.11 14.53 2.40
CA ASP A 140 11.37 15.75 2.70
C ASP A 140 9.87 15.46 2.79
N ILE A 141 9.41 15.21 4.01
CA ILE A 141 8.02 14.82 4.29
C ILE A 141 7.02 15.85 3.77
N ALA A 142 7.30 17.14 3.88
CA ALA A 142 6.39 18.20 3.42
C ALA A 142 6.29 18.20 1.89
N ALA A 143 7.43 18.08 1.19
CA ALA A 143 7.45 18.00 -0.27
C ALA A 143 6.75 16.73 -0.79
N VAL A 144 6.99 15.58 -0.14
CA VAL A 144 6.34 14.31 -0.48
C VAL A 144 4.83 14.37 -0.25
N ALA A 145 4.36 14.88 0.90
CA ALA A 145 2.93 15.01 1.18
C ALA A 145 2.22 15.95 0.20
N ALA A 146 2.85 17.08 -0.16
CA ALA A 146 2.33 18.01 -1.15
C ALA A 146 2.25 17.37 -2.55
N ALA A 147 3.27 16.61 -2.95
CA ALA A 147 3.25 15.87 -4.21
C ALA A 147 2.18 14.77 -4.22
N ALA A 148 2.03 14.01 -3.13
CA ALA A 148 1.01 12.99 -2.98
C ALA A 148 -0.41 13.57 -3.13
N ALA A 149 -0.67 14.71 -2.48
CA ALA A 149 -1.95 15.43 -2.64
C ALA A 149 -2.16 15.91 -4.08
N LYS A 150 -1.12 16.45 -4.74
CA LYS A 150 -1.18 16.94 -6.13
C LYS A 150 -1.47 15.83 -7.14
N TYR A 151 -0.83 14.67 -6.99
CA TYR A 151 -0.95 13.55 -7.94
C TYR A 151 -2.01 12.52 -7.52
N GLU A 152 -2.81 12.85 -6.49
CA GLU A 152 -3.85 11.97 -5.93
C GLU A 152 -3.33 10.59 -5.55
N VAL A 153 -2.13 10.54 -4.97
CA VAL A 153 -1.50 9.32 -4.42
C VAL A 153 -1.70 9.32 -2.91
N ALA A 154 -2.06 8.17 -2.33
CA ALA A 154 -2.14 8.04 -0.89
C ALA A 154 -0.76 7.74 -0.28
N LEU A 155 -0.48 8.26 0.90
CA LEU A 155 0.69 7.85 1.69
C LEU A 155 0.26 6.82 2.73
N GLU A 156 1.04 5.76 2.86
CA GLU A 156 0.73 4.69 3.80
C GLU A 156 1.08 5.08 5.25
N LEU A 157 0.19 4.73 6.17
CA LEU A 157 0.50 4.53 7.58
C LEU A 157 0.52 3.03 7.86
N ASN A 158 1.73 2.50 8.01
CA ASN A 158 2.04 1.06 7.98
C ASN A 158 2.18 0.50 9.40
N ASN A 159 1.33 -0.45 9.80
CA ASN A 159 1.30 -0.94 11.19
C ASN A 159 2.56 -1.74 11.57
N SER A 160 3.11 -2.54 10.65
CA SER A 160 4.35 -3.32 10.84
C SER A 160 5.58 -2.45 11.17
N SER A 161 5.56 -1.17 10.77
CA SER A 161 6.64 -0.21 11.02
C SER A 161 6.82 0.13 12.51
N PHE A 162 5.78 -0.06 13.32
CA PHE A 162 5.81 0.21 14.77
C PHE A 162 6.26 -1.00 15.60
N THR A 163 6.33 -2.19 15.01
CA THR A 163 6.55 -3.43 15.74
C THR A 163 7.94 -4.03 15.49
N HIS A 164 8.21 -4.47 14.27
CA HIS A 164 9.39 -5.32 13.99
C HIS A 164 10.16 -4.91 12.73
N SER A 165 9.53 -4.24 11.76
CA SER A 165 10.15 -4.06 10.44
C SER A 165 11.10 -2.87 10.37
N ARG A 166 10.72 -1.71 10.93
CA ARG A 166 11.38 -0.43 10.66
C ARG A 166 11.53 0.42 11.94
N LYS A 167 12.34 -0.06 12.88
CA LYS A 167 12.58 0.62 14.17
C LYS A 167 12.94 2.09 13.99
N GLY A 168 12.25 2.98 14.71
CA GLY A 168 12.45 4.43 14.63
C GLY A 168 11.50 5.15 13.67
N SER A 169 10.53 4.45 13.08
CA SER A 169 9.56 5.07 12.15
C SER A 169 8.52 5.95 12.84
N GLU A 170 8.28 5.80 14.14
CA GLU A 170 7.13 6.43 14.83
C GLU A 170 7.05 7.95 14.66
N ASP A 171 8.15 8.68 14.90
CA ASP A 171 8.18 10.14 14.75
C ASP A 171 7.94 10.56 13.30
N ASN A 172 8.52 9.83 12.33
CA ASN A 172 8.30 10.08 10.91
C ASN A 172 6.86 9.78 10.49
N CYS A 173 6.27 8.68 10.98
CA CYS A 173 4.88 8.32 10.71
C CYS A 173 3.91 9.39 11.25
N ARG A 174 4.17 9.91 12.46
CA ARG A 174 3.39 11.04 13.01
C ARG A 174 3.55 12.30 12.14
N ALA A 175 4.77 12.63 11.73
CA ALA A 175 5.04 13.77 10.86
C ALA A 175 4.39 13.64 9.48
N ILE A 176 4.40 12.44 8.89
CA ILE A 176 3.74 12.13 7.62
C ILE A 176 2.23 12.30 7.74
N ALA A 177 1.61 11.72 8.77
CA ALA A 177 0.17 11.86 8.97
C ALA A 177 -0.23 13.34 9.12
N ALA A 178 0.54 14.14 9.90
CA ALA A 178 0.31 15.58 10.02
C ALA A 178 0.50 16.32 8.69
N ALA A 179 1.56 16.02 7.93
CA ALA A 179 1.82 16.66 6.65
C ALA A 179 0.75 16.33 5.60
N VAL A 180 0.27 15.08 5.55
CA VAL A 180 -0.83 14.67 4.66
C VAL A 180 -2.13 15.37 5.04
N ARG A 181 -2.42 15.54 6.35
CA ARG A 181 -3.57 16.31 6.83
C ARG A 181 -3.51 17.74 6.30
N ASP A 182 -2.37 18.39 6.48
CA ASP A 182 -2.19 19.80 6.14
C ASP A 182 -2.15 20.02 4.62
N ALA A 183 -1.61 19.07 3.86
CA ALA A 183 -1.62 19.08 2.39
C ALA A 183 -2.99 18.69 1.79
N GLY A 184 -3.91 18.16 2.60
CA GLY A 184 -5.20 17.65 2.13
C GLY A 184 -5.07 16.38 1.28
N GLY A 185 -4.06 15.54 1.51
CA GLY A 185 -3.85 14.27 0.80
C GLY A 185 -4.73 13.11 1.32
N TRP A 186 -4.40 11.89 0.91
CA TRP A 186 -5.06 10.66 1.37
C TRP A 186 -4.10 9.83 2.24
N LEU A 187 -4.62 9.20 3.29
CA LEU A 187 -3.94 8.09 3.97
C LEU A 187 -4.51 6.75 3.53
N ALA A 188 -3.61 5.80 3.31
CA ALA A 188 -3.91 4.37 3.22
C ALA A 188 -3.35 3.67 4.47
N LEU A 189 -4.08 2.71 5.01
CA LEU A 189 -3.61 1.85 6.09
C LEU A 189 -3.26 0.49 5.51
N GLY A 190 -2.12 -0.02 5.93
CA GLY A 190 -1.63 -1.34 5.57
C GLY A 190 -1.08 -2.04 6.81
N SER A 191 -1.48 -3.28 7.03
CA SER A 191 -0.92 -4.09 8.12
C SER A 191 0.52 -4.47 7.80
N ASP A 192 0.85 -4.60 6.50
CA ASP A 192 2.11 -5.16 5.99
C ASP A 192 2.29 -6.59 6.56
N SER A 193 1.17 -7.33 6.49
CA SER A 193 1.07 -8.70 6.99
C SER A 193 1.92 -9.63 6.14
N HIS A 194 2.85 -10.32 6.80
CA HIS A 194 3.58 -11.46 6.25
C HIS A 194 3.02 -12.80 6.76
N ILE A 195 2.02 -12.73 7.63
CA ILE A 195 1.21 -13.85 8.10
C ILE A 195 -0.20 -13.33 8.37
N ALA A 196 -1.22 -14.08 7.95
CA ALA A 196 -2.62 -13.63 7.97
C ALA A 196 -3.10 -13.17 9.34
N PHE A 197 -2.54 -13.70 10.44
CA PHE A 197 -2.92 -13.30 11.81
C PHE A 197 -2.81 -11.80 12.11
N SER A 198 -2.03 -11.00 11.36
CA SER A 198 -1.99 -9.54 11.54
C SER A 198 -2.90 -8.77 10.58
N LEU A 199 -3.67 -9.44 9.71
CA LEU A 199 -4.61 -8.80 8.78
C LEU A 199 -5.56 -7.87 9.54
N GLY A 200 -5.71 -6.64 9.05
CA GLY A 200 -6.58 -5.62 9.66
C GLY A 200 -6.10 -5.09 11.02
N GLY A 201 -4.90 -5.46 11.46
CA GLY A 201 -4.26 -4.93 12.66
C GLY A 201 -3.75 -3.51 12.40
N PHE A 202 -4.43 -2.52 12.97
CA PHE A 202 -4.15 -1.09 12.76
C PHE A 202 -4.03 -0.31 14.07
N GLU A 203 -3.83 -0.97 15.21
CA GLU A 203 -3.83 -0.34 16.53
C GLU A 203 -2.82 0.81 16.65
N HIS A 204 -1.63 0.67 16.04
CA HIS A 204 -0.63 1.75 16.04
C HIS A 204 -1.01 2.87 15.08
N CYS A 205 -1.57 2.52 13.92
CA CYS A 205 -2.07 3.50 12.96
C CYS A 205 -3.22 4.34 13.56
N GLU A 206 -4.21 3.69 14.20
CA GLU A 206 -5.35 4.34 14.87
C GLU A 206 -4.89 5.33 15.94
N ARG A 207 -3.87 4.96 16.72
CA ARG A 207 -3.25 5.86 17.71
C ARG A 207 -2.67 7.11 17.05
N ILE A 208 -1.84 6.96 16.02
CA ILE A 208 -1.21 8.10 15.34
C ILE A 208 -2.26 9.01 14.68
N ILE A 209 -3.27 8.42 14.04
CA ILE A 209 -4.42 9.12 13.45
C ILE A 209 -5.13 10.00 14.50
N ALA A 210 -5.36 9.46 15.71
CA ALA A 210 -5.97 10.20 16.80
C ALA A 210 -5.06 11.32 17.33
N GLU A 211 -3.76 11.04 17.52
CA GLU A 211 -2.76 12.01 18.01
C GLU A 211 -2.66 13.25 17.10
N VAL A 212 -2.73 13.06 15.78
CA VAL A 212 -2.66 14.17 14.82
C VAL A 212 -4.03 14.73 14.41
N ALA A 213 -5.13 14.22 14.99
CA ALA A 213 -6.50 14.55 14.62
C ALA A 213 -6.74 14.48 13.10
N PHE A 214 -6.31 13.37 12.47
CA PHE A 214 -6.41 13.21 11.02
C PHE A 214 -7.88 13.07 10.57
N PRO A 215 -8.32 13.78 9.51
CA PRO A 215 -9.70 13.74 9.02
C PRO A 215 -10.09 12.35 8.52
N GLN A 216 -11.12 11.78 9.11
CA GLN A 216 -11.59 10.43 8.79
C GLN A 216 -12.04 10.31 7.34
N GLU A 217 -12.56 11.36 6.74
CA GLU A 217 -12.98 11.44 5.33
C GLU A 217 -11.82 11.31 4.33
N ARG A 218 -10.56 11.42 4.78
CA ARG A 218 -9.34 11.28 3.97
C ARG A 218 -8.57 9.97 4.23
N ILE A 219 -9.18 9.01 4.91
CA ILE A 219 -8.64 7.66 5.12
C ILE A 219 -9.35 6.69 4.17
N LEU A 220 -8.61 6.03 3.29
CA LEU A 220 -9.18 5.13 2.28
C LEU A 220 -9.87 3.91 2.90
N ASN A 221 -9.34 3.41 4.01
CA ASN A 221 -9.76 2.15 4.61
C ASN A 221 -11.11 2.20 5.35
N VAL A 222 -11.76 3.37 5.42
CA VAL A 222 -13.05 3.54 6.12
C VAL A 222 -14.15 2.67 5.54
N SER A 223 -14.17 2.46 4.22
CA SER A 223 -15.11 1.53 3.58
C SER A 223 -14.57 1.00 2.26
N PRO A 224 -15.01 -0.20 1.82
CA PRO A 224 -14.69 -0.72 0.49
C PRO A 224 -15.06 0.26 -0.62
N ARG A 225 -16.28 0.83 -0.58
CA ARG A 225 -16.74 1.83 -1.56
C ARG A 225 -15.78 3.00 -1.72
N ARG A 226 -15.25 3.55 -0.62
CA ARG A 226 -14.33 4.69 -0.68
C ARG A 226 -13.04 4.34 -1.41
N LEU A 227 -12.49 3.15 -1.15
CA LEU A 227 -11.30 2.65 -1.84
C LEU A 227 -11.60 2.49 -3.34
N LEU A 228 -12.69 1.80 -3.68
CA LEU A 228 -13.06 1.54 -5.07
C LEU A 228 -13.28 2.85 -5.85
N ASP A 229 -14.00 3.81 -5.27
CA ASP A 229 -14.20 5.14 -5.87
C ASP A 229 -12.87 5.89 -6.09
N PHE A 230 -11.90 5.72 -5.18
CA PHE A 230 -10.56 6.30 -5.33
C PHE A 230 -9.81 5.68 -6.51
N LEU A 231 -9.83 4.35 -6.65
CA LEU A 231 -9.21 3.66 -7.79
C LEU A 231 -9.88 4.03 -9.12
N GLU A 232 -11.21 4.14 -9.14
CA GLU A 232 -11.96 4.55 -10.32
C GLU A 232 -11.62 5.98 -10.76
N ARG A 233 -11.51 6.93 -9.82
CA ARG A 233 -11.03 8.29 -10.11
C ARG A 233 -9.60 8.29 -10.66
N ARG A 234 -8.77 7.35 -10.22
CA ARG A 234 -7.40 7.12 -10.73
C ARG A 234 -7.37 6.32 -12.04
N GLY A 235 -8.52 6.06 -12.66
CA GLY A 235 -8.62 5.50 -14.01
C GLY A 235 -8.77 3.98 -14.07
N LYS A 236 -8.91 3.29 -12.93
CA LYS A 236 -9.24 1.85 -12.93
C LYS A 236 -10.70 1.64 -13.32
N PRO A 237 -11.03 0.57 -14.08
CA PRO A 237 -12.41 0.24 -14.38
C PRO A 237 -13.15 -0.20 -13.10
N ALA A 238 -14.44 0.12 -13.03
CA ALA A 238 -15.32 -0.39 -11.97
C ALA A 238 -15.34 -1.93 -11.96
N ILE A 239 -15.28 -2.52 -10.77
CA ILE A 239 -15.32 -3.98 -10.57
C ILE A 239 -16.75 -4.38 -10.21
N ALA A 240 -17.49 -4.90 -11.18
CA ALA A 240 -18.93 -5.15 -11.06
C ALA A 240 -19.28 -6.10 -9.90
N GLU A 241 -18.46 -7.11 -9.65
CA GLU A 241 -18.64 -8.08 -8.56
C GLU A 241 -18.50 -7.47 -7.16
N LEU A 242 -17.92 -6.26 -7.07
CA LEU A 242 -17.73 -5.52 -5.82
C LEU A 242 -18.68 -4.33 -5.70
N ALA A 243 -19.71 -4.22 -6.55
CA ALA A 243 -20.64 -3.08 -6.58
C ALA A 243 -21.46 -2.92 -5.29
N ASP A 244 -21.68 -4.01 -4.54
CA ASP A 244 -22.47 -4.01 -3.30
C ASP A 244 -21.63 -3.83 -2.03
N LEU A 245 -20.30 -3.69 -2.16
CA LEU A 245 -19.37 -3.43 -1.03
C LEU A 245 -19.25 -1.94 -0.67
#